data_AF-A0A495EVX1-F1
#
_entry.id   AF-A0A495EVX1-F1
#
_cell.length_a   1.000
_cell.length_b   1.000
_cell.length_c   1.000
_cell.angle_alpha   90.00
_cell.angle_beta   90.00
_cell.angle_gamma   90.00
#
_symmetry.space_group_name_H-M   'P 1'
#
loop_
_entity.id
_entity.type
_entity.pdbx_description
1 polymer ?
#
loop_
_entity_poly.entity_id
_entity_poly.type
_entity_poly.pdbx_seq_one_letter_code
_entity_poly.pdbx_strand_id
1 'polypeptide(L)'
;MTRTRSSVGRGRTKFVTIALAVGAMVAALLSPTAAYAAADNPTATPLVSFTFDDSQQSALTQAAPTLQKYGLTGTNYVITNCVGMTTVPNTCRANTDVPYLTWDQVTQLQNTYGWEIGSHTVDHQCLVSSGGDCQKTKLTAAQVEAELADSKTALTAHGFNPTAFAPPYGDYDMSAVARIAKYYTSMRGFADTGSNIWPLGDYLLRDVPVQEVTTPVATLKAKVDDAIANKTWVVFTFHDIRPAPSQVPDDYEYGTAELDQLAAYVQTKVAAGQIKNVNISNALVNGTPNKLANPTFNNGIADGWRTDAPATITADAANNGSYPDYAKSVKLVSGTTTSHLFSPTVPVSPTTTYMFKSFLNVAAISSGEVGFYVDEYNSAGKWISGQYRKRENSRWVESMNFTYTPSSTSVASASLQIWVAGTGITAYVDNVQMLALGAETTPPPPTNLVANGTFDAGISSGWMTDSAATIVADAANNGSPANPVNSVKMTATTANKHLFSPQIAVTPGTYEIAGYLNVTARTSGEVGFYIDEYNAAGQWISGQYKLGIAAAGVANVDLTYSPSTTAVAKASLQVIVQGNSGLQAYFDDVRWWRP
;
A
#
# COMPACT_ATOMS: atom_id res chain seq x y z
N MET A 1 48.22 40.98 -57.71
CA MET A 1 49.40 41.73 -57.23
C MET A 1 50.01 40.99 -56.05
N THR A 2 51.30 40.76 -56.15
CA THR A 2 52.14 39.83 -55.39
C THR A 2 52.73 40.49 -54.13
N ARG A 3 52.89 39.73 -53.03
CA ARG A 3 53.99 39.75 -52.04
C ARG A 3 53.63 38.76 -50.89
N THR A 4 53.98 37.46 -50.90
CA THR A 4 55.24 36.77 -50.54
C THR A 4 55.99 37.19 -49.27
N ARG A 5 56.09 36.24 -48.31
CA ARG A 5 57.28 35.69 -47.58
C ARG A 5 56.73 34.69 -46.52
N SER A 6 56.92 33.35 -46.51
CA SER A 6 58.04 32.39 -46.67
C SER A 6 58.85 32.10 -45.39
N SER A 7 58.72 30.87 -44.84
CA SER A 7 59.77 29.97 -44.27
C SER A 7 59.08 28.82 -43.49
N VAL A 8 59.11 27.52 -43.83
CA VAL A 8 60.22 26.52 -43.77
C VAL A 8 60.97 26.59 -42.42
N GLY A 9 61.16 25.55 -41.59
CA GLY A 9 60.81 24.14 -41.62
C GLY A 9 61.49 23.40 -40.44
N ARG A 10 61.13 22.12 -40.27
CA ARG A 10 61.86 20.99 -39.62
C ARG A 10 62.33 21.08 -38.15
N GLY A 11 61.71 20.22 -37.34
CA GLY A 11 62.41 19.01 -36.84
C GLY A 11 62.69 18.92 -35.35
N ARG A 12 62.10 17.92 -34.68
CA ARG A 12 62.78 16.73 -34.12
C ARG A 12 61.92 16.06 -33.05
N THR A 13 61.64 14.78 -33.30
CA THR A 13 61.13 13.76 -32.37
C THR A 13 62.12 13.50 -31.24
N LYS A 14 61.63 13.37 -30.00
CA LYS A 14 62.18 12.46 -28.99
C LYS A 14 61.04 11.87 -28.16
N PHE A 15 61.00 10.55 -28.16
CA PHE A 15 60.18 9.69 -27.31
C PHE A 15 60.56 9.88 -25.83
N VAL A 16 59.55 9.97 -24.96
CA VAL A 16 59.66 9.57 -23.55
C VAL A 16 58.42 8.74 -23.21
N THR A 17 58.71 7.51 -22.80
CA THR A 17 57.82 6.50 -22.26
C THR A 17 57.14 6.99 -20.99
N ILE A 18 55.81 6.91 -20.91
CA ILE A 18 55.08 6.93 -19.63
C ILE A 18 54.33 5.61 -19.53
N ALA A 19 54.71 4.82 -18.54
CA ALA A 19 53.97 3.66 -18.06
C ALA A 19 53.17 4.06 -16.80
N LEU A 20 52.09 3.32 -16.54
CA LEU A 20 51.22 3.27 -15.34
C LEU A 20 50.13 4.36 -15.31
N ALA A 21 48.85 4.07 -15.02
CA ALA A 21 48.25 2.93 -14.36
C ALA A 21 46.82 2.68 -14.89
N VAL A 22 46.49 1.40 -15.12
CA VAL A 22 45.10 0.93 -15.26
C VAL A 22 44.53 0.83 -13.85
N GLY A 23 43.82 1.88 -13.42
CA GLY A 23 42.96 1.85 -12.24
C GLY A 23 41.57 1.39 -12.66
N ALA A 24 41.24 0.14 -12.41
CA ALA A 24 39.88 -0.37 -12.53
C ALA A 24 38.98 0.39 -11.54
N MET A 25 38.17 1.34 -12.02
CA MET A 25 37.01 1.81 -11.29
C MET A 25 35.95 0.71 -11.35
N VAL A 26 36.00 -0.22 -10.40
CA VAL A 26 34.81 -0.95 -9.98
C VAL A 26 34.00 0.05 -9.16
N ALA A 27 33.19 0.86 -9.85
CA ALA A 27 32.08 1.53 -9.19
C ALA A 27 31.08 0.42 -8.85
N ALA A 28 31.22 -0.15 -7.65
CA ALA A 28 30.13 -0.87 -7.03
C ALA A 28 28.94 0.10 -7.04
N LEU A 29 27.93 -0.22 -7.85
CA LEU A 29 26.61 0.39 -7.76
C LEU A 29 26.11 0.09 -6.34
N LEU A 30 26.42 0.99 -5.41
CA LEU A 30 25.71 1.08 -4.15
C LEU A 30 24.30 1.49 -4.53
N SER A 31 23.44 0.50 -4.75
CA SER A 31 21.99 0.73 -4.79
C SER A 31 21.65 1.53 -3.54
N PRO A 32 21.06 2.73 -3.66
CA PRO A 32 20.72 3.52 -2.49
C PRO A 32 19.88 2.65 -1.56
N THR A 33 20.33 2.50 -0.32
CA THR A 33 19.52 1.86 0.72
C THR A 33 18.21 2.63 0.79
N ALA A 34 17.09 1.97 0.54
CA ALA A 34 15.79 2.61 0.63
C ALA A 34 15.56 2.97 2.10
N ALA A 35 15.67 4.27 2.41
CA ALA A 35 15.27 4.82 3.69
C ALA A 35 13.75 4.94 3.70
N TYR A 36 13.10 4.27 4.65
CA TYR A 36 11.68 4.44 4.89
C TYR A 36 11.50 5.61 5.86
N ALA A 37 10.75 6.63 5.44
CA ALA A 37 10.37 7.71 6.35
C ALA A 37 9.42 7.18 7.41
N ALA A 38 9.41 7.81 8.58
CA ALA A 38 8.39 7.52 9.59
C ALA A 38 7.01 7.86 9.02
N ALA A 39 6.02 7.01 9.29
CA ALA A 39 4.63 7.30 8.97
C ALA A 39 4.12 8.52 9.76
N ASP A 40 3.17 9.25 9.18
CA ASP A 40 2.40 10.27 9.87
C ASP A 40 1.48 9.61 10.90
N ASN A 41 1.31 10.28 12.05
CA ASN A 41 0.54 9.79 13.20
C ASN A 41 0.92 8.35 13.64
N PRO A 42 2.22 8.06 13.86
CA PRO A 42 2.70 6.70 14.03
C PRO A 42 2.32 6.07 15.38
N THR A 43 1.68 6.83 16.27
CA THR A 43 1.30 6.38 17.61
C THR A 43 -0.01 7.04 18.04
N ALA A 44 -0.69 6.41 19.00
CA ALA A 44 -1.86 6.99 19.66
C ALA A 44 -1.53 8.39 20.23
N THR A 45 -2.16 9.41 19.64
CA THR A 45 -1.96 10.82 19.95
C THR A 45 -3.32 11.49 20.12
N PRO A 46 -3.51 12.39 21.11
CA PRO A 46 -4.73 13.18 21.18
C PRO A 46 -4.88 14.11 19.97
N LEU A 47 -6.01 14.02 19.27
CA LEU A 47 -6.32 14.85 18.10
C LEU A 47 -7.69 15.53 18.25
N VAL A 48 -7.85 16.70 17.63
CA VAL A 48 -9.12 17.40 17.49
C VAL A 48 -9.31 17.94 16.07
N SER A 49 -10.48 17.71 15.50
CA SER A 49 -10.86 18.23 14.19
C SER A 49 -12.14 19.04 14.27
N PHE A 50 -12.18 20.15 13.53
CA PHE A 50 -13.39 20.95 13.31
C PHE A 50 -13.86 20.68 11.89
N THR A 51 -15.09 20.24 11.70
CA THR A 51 -15.69 20.02 10.39
C THR A 51 -16.93 20.87 10.22
N PHE A 52 -17.12 21.39 9.02
CA PHE A 52 -18.22 22.26 8.64
C PHE A 52 -18.89 21.66 7.42
N ASP A 53 -20.11 21.18 7.57
CA ASP A 53 -20.86 20.57 6.47
C ASP A 53 -21.53 21.65 5.60
N ASP A 54 -22.17 21.24 4.51
CA ASP A 54 -22.99 22.03 3.59
C ASP A 54 -22.35 23.13 2.74
N SER A 55 -21.10 23.55 2.98
CA SER A 55 -20.47 24.68 2.26
C SER A 55 -21.25 26.00 2.33
N GLN A 56 -21.90 26.26 3.46
CA GLN A 56 -22.59 27.52 3.72
C GLN A 56 -21.60 28.69 3.86
N GLN A 57 -22.04 29.91 3.53
CA GLN A 57 -21.18 31.11 3.54
C GLN A 57 -20.61 31.45 4.93
N SER A 58 -21.26 31.02 6.01
CA SER A 58 -20.80 31.22 7.39
C SER A 58 -19.48 30.49 7.68
N ALA A 59 -19.18 29.38 6.98
CA ALA A 59 -17.89 28.70 7.09
C ALA A 59 -16.72 29.66 6.79
N LEU A 60 -16.84 30.53 5.78
CA LEU A 60 -15.82 31.52 5.43
C LEU A 60 -15.95 32.82 6.22
N THR A 61 -17.17 33.30 6.45
CA THR A 61 -17.37 34.65 7.03
C THR A 61 -17.31 34.68 8.54
N GLN A 62 -17.59 33.56 9.22
CA GLN A 62 -17.60 33.45 10.68
C GLN A 62 -16.59 32.40 11.18
N ALA A 63 -16.64 31.18 10.66
CA ALA A 63 -15.89 30.06 11.24
C ALA A 63 -14.38 30.14 10.97
N ALA A 64 -13.97 30.24 9.71
CA ALA A 64 -12.56 30.29 9.33
C ALA A 64 -11.78 31.45 9.97
N PRO A 65 -12.29 32.70 10.00
CA PRO A 65 -11.66 33.79 10.75
C PRO A 65 -11.58 33.50 12.25
N THR A 66 -12.59 32.85 12.84
CA THR A 66 -12.60 32.51 14.27
C THR A 66 -11.52 31.48 14.61
N LEU A 67 -11.39 30.41 13.83
CA LEU A 67 -10.33 29.41 14.03
C LEU A 67 -8.93 30.00 13.75
N GLN A 68 -8.81 30.85 12.74
CA GLN A 68 -7.54 31.48 12.33
C GLN A 68 -6.93 32.38 13.43
N LYS A 69 -7.75 33.06 14.25
CA LYS A 69 -7.27 33.83 15.43
C LYS A 69 -6.37 33.00 16.33
N TYR A 70 -6.59 31.68 16.34
CA TYR A 70 -5.93 30.73 17.22
C TYR A 70 -4.98 29.78 16.47
N GLY A 71 -4.76 30.00 15.17
CA GLY A 71 -3.91 29.14 14.33
C GLY A 71 -4.48 27.74 14.11
N LEU A 72 -5.81 27.58 14.22
CA LEU A 72 -6.51 26.32 14.02
C LEU A 72 -7.11 26.27 12.61
N THR A 73 -7.28 25.06 12.07
CA THR A 73 -7.89 24.79 10.77
C THR A 73 -9.09 23.85 10.89
N GLY A 74 -9.87 23.76 9.83
CA GLY A 74 -11.03 22.87 9.73
C GLY A 74 -11.11 22.15 8.39
N THR A 75 -12.15 21.33 8.25
CA THR A 75 -12.53 20.65 7.01
C THR A 75 -13.91 21.11 6.59
N ASN A 76 -14.08 21.58 5.35
CA ASN A 76 -15.40 21.90 4.81
C ASN A 76 -15.85 20.80 3.85
N TYR A 77 -17.02 20.22 4.10
CA TYR A 77 -17.64 19.23 3.22
C TYR A 77 -18.60 19.94 2.26
N VAL A 78 -18.30 19.87 0.96
CA VAL A 78 -18.94 20.71 -0.06
C VAL A 78 -20.02 19.96 -0.82
N ILE A 79 -21.21 20.57 -0.92
CA ILE A 79 -22.29 20.14 -1.81
C ILE A 79 -22.08 20.84 -3.16
N THR A 80 -21.60 20.13 -4.17
CA THR A 80 -21.02 20.79 -5.35
C THR A 80 -22.03 21.59 -6.17
N ASN A 81 -23.31 21.22 -6.19
CA ASN A 81 -24.34 21.99 -6.89
C ASN A 81 -24.86 23.20 -6.09
N CYS A 82 -24.59 23.30 -4.78
CA CYS A 82 -24.97 24.46 -3.99
C CYS A 82 -23.94 25.59 -4.07
N VAL A 83 -22.71 25.29 -4.50
CA VAL A 83 -21.67 26.30 -4.70
C VAL A 83 -22.11 27.36 -5.71
N GLY A 84 -22.01 28.63 -5.33
CA GLY A 84 -22.43 29.79 -6.12
C GLY A 84 -23.85 30.27 -5.84
N MET A 85 -24.64 29.54 -5.06
CA MET A 85 -25.98 29.96 -4.62
C MET A 85 -25.90 31.02 -3.49
N THR A 86 -25.47 32.22 -3.83
CA THR A 86 -25.07 33.28 -2.88
C THR A 86 -26.22 34.16 -2.36
N THR A 87 -27.46 33.95 -2.82
CA THR A 87 -28.65 34.72 -2.41
C THR A 87 -29.68 33.83 -1.74
N VAL A 88 -30.63 34.41 -1.00
CA VAL A 88 -31.74 33.70 -0.35
C VAL A 88 -33.10 34.31 -0.75
N PRO A 89 -34.15 33.48 -0.95
CA PRO A 89 -34.08 32.04 -1.02
C PRO A 89 -33.31 31.58 -2.29
N ASN A 90 -32.67 30.42 -2.23
CA ASN A 90 -32.05 29.77 -3.39
C ASN A 90 -32.68 28.40 -3.67
N THR A 91 -32.02 27.60 -4.51
CA THR A 91 -32.48 26.30 -4.97
C THR A 91 -31.63 25.13 -4.45
N CYS A 92 -30.77 25.37 -3.46
CA CYS A 92 -29.99 24.29 -2.86
C CYS A 92 -30.95 23.37 -2.10
N ARG A 93 -30.82 22.06 -2.33
CA ARG A 93 -31.70 21.07 -1.70
C ARG A 93 -31.49 20.98 -0.18
N ALA A 94 -30.27 21.24 0.30
CA ALA A 94 -29.95 21.16 1.72
C ALA A 94 -30.70 22.22 2.54
N ASN A 95 -30.59 23.50 2.15
CA ASN A 95 -31.28 24.60 2.82
C ASN A 95 -31.42 25.80 1.87
N THR A 96 -32.65 26.20 1.54
CA THR A 96 -32.89 27.32 0.61
C THR A 96 -32.71 28.69 1.25
N ASP A 97 -32.64 28.77 2.58
CA ASP A 97 -32.71 30.02 3.36
C ASP A 97 -31.34 30.50 3.85
N VAL A 98 -30.26 29.86 3.39
CA VAL A 98 -28.87 30.25 3.67
C VAL A 98 -28.07 30.47 2.38
N PRO A 99 -27.18 31.47 2.33
CA PRO A 99 -26.28 31.63 1.19
C PRO A 99 -25.11 30.63 1.24
N TYR A 100 -24.67 30.17 0.08
CA TYR A 100 -23.56 29.23 -0.08
C TYR A 100 -22.30 29.91 -0.62
N LEU A 101 -21.15 29.28 -0.40
CA LEU A 101 -19.86 29.76 -0.91
C LEU A 101 -19.81 29.78 -2.43
N THR A 102 -19.05 30.69 -3.04
CA THR A 102 -18.59 30.57 -4.43
C THR A 102 -17.37 29.66 -4.53
N TRP A 103 -17.01 29.19 -5.73
CA TRP A 103 -15.78 28.41 -5.93
C TRP A 103 -14.53 29.16 -5.46
N ASP A 104 -14.41 30.46 -5.75
CA ASP A 104 -13.30 31.28 -5.26
C ASP A 104 -13.23 31.32 -3.73
N GLN A 105 -14.39 31.31 -3.07
CA GLN A 105 -14.49 31.28 -1.61
C GLN A 105 -14.14 29.91 -1.03
N VAL A 106 -14.50 28.80 -1.71
CA VAL A 106 -14.02 27.46 -1.33
C VAL A 106 -12.50 27.37 -1.50
N THR A 107 -11.95 27.91 -2.59
CA THR A 107 -10.49 28.01 -2.79
C THR A 107 -9.83 28.88 -1.72
N GLN A 108 -10.50 29.95 -1.27
CA GLN A 108 -10.02 30.81 -0.19
C GLN A 108 -9.91 30.04 1.14
N LEU A 109 -10.88 29.19 1.48
CA LEU A 109 -10.81 28.32 2.67
C LEU A 109 -9.53 27.47 2.66
N GLN A 110 -9.21 26.83 1.53
CA GLN A 110 -8.01 26.01 1.42
C GLN A 110 -6.72 26.87 1.46
N ASN A 111 -6.60 27.83 0.55
CA ASN A 111 -5.33 28.50 0.28
C ASN A 111 -4.99 29.59 1.31
N THR A 112 -5.99 30.21 1.93
CA THR A 112 -5.78 31.27 2.93
C THR A 112 -5.85 30.73 4.35
N TYR A 113 -6.82 29.86 4.63
CA TYR A 113 -7.07 29.38 5.99
C TYR A 113 -6.50 27.98 6.26
N GLY A 114 -5.94 27.30 5.25
CA GLY A 114 -5.38 25.95 5.41
C GLY A 114 -6.43 24.87 5.66
N TRP A 115 -7.68 25.12 5.28
CA TRP A 115 -8.75 24.15 5.48
C TRP A 115 -8.68 23.01 4.45
N GLU A 116 -9.06 21.82 4.86
CA GLU A 116 -9.31 20.71 3.95
C GLU A 116 -10.67 20.88 3.26
N ILE A 117 -10.74 20.51 1.99
CA ILE A 117 -11.99 20.48 1.22
C ILE A 117 -12.39 19.03 0.98
N GLY A 118 -13.46 18.60 1.62
CA GLY A 118 -14.08 17.29 1.47
C GLY A 118 -15.35 17.34 0.61
N SER A 119 -15.87 16.19 0.23
CA SER A 119 -17.10 16.07 -0.57
C SER A 119 -18.32 15.76 0.30
N HIS A 120 -19.45 16.39 -0.02
CA HIS A 120 -20.77 16.17 0.59
C HIS A 120 -21.84 15.85 -0.46
N THR A 121 -21.47 15.06 -1.48
CA THR A 121 -22.29 14.70 -2.66
C THR A 121 -22.52 15.87 -3.62
N VAL A 122 -23.28 15.62 -4.70
CA VAL A 122 -23.59 16.63 -5.70
C VAL A 122 -24.73 17.51 -5.20
N ASP A 123 -25.84 16.88 -4.80
CA ASP A 123 -27.11 17.56 -4.52
C ASP A 123 -27.58 17.40 -3.05
N HIS A 124 -26.75 16.88 -2.15
CA HIS A 124 -27.11 16.61 -0.75
C HIS A 124 -28.21 15.54 -0.61
N GLN A 125 -28.19 14.52 -1.46
CA GLN A 125 -29.16 13.42 -1.41
C GLN A 125 -28.79 12.39 -0.32
N CYS A 126 -29.80 11.83 0.35
CA CYS A 126 -29.61 10.64 1.19
C CYS A 126 -29.20 9.45 0.30
N LEU A 127 -28.16 8.71 0.68
CA LEU A 127 -27.58 7.66 -0.17
C LEU A 127 -28.36 6.34 -0.13
N VAL A 128 -29.08 6.08 0.95
CA VAL A 128 -29.71 4.79 1.28
C VAL A 128 -31.19 4.93 1.61
N SER A 129 -31.58 6.01 2.28
CA SER A 129 -32.92 6.23 2.80
C SER A 129 -33.82 7.02 1.84
N SER A 130 -35.13 7.03 2.12
CA SER A 130 -36.13 7.86 1.43
C SER A 130 -37.32 8.11 2.35
N GLY A 131 -38.03 9.22 2.15
CA GLY A 131 -39.06 9.72 3.06
C GLY A 131 -38.50 10.76 4.04
N GLY A 132 -39.37 11.40 4.83
CA GLY A 132 -38.96 12.48 5.74
C GLY A 132 -38.33 13.67 5.02
N ASP A 133 -37.23 14.16 5.58
CA ASP A 133 -36.36 15.25 5.12
C ASP A 133 -35.31 14.83 4.08
N CYS A 134 -35.19 13.53 3.79
CA CYS A 134 -34.36 13.00 2.71
C CYS A 134 -34.96 13.35 1.33
N GLN A 135 -35.41 12.36 0.58
CA GLN A 135 -36.04 12.54 -0.72
C GLN A 135 -37.20 11.57 -0.87
N LYS A 136 -38.14 11.91 -1.76
CA LYS A 136 -39.36 11.12 -2.00
C LYS A 136 -39.07 9.69 -2.43
N THR A 137 -38.01 9.47 -3.19
CA THR A 137 -37.67 8.16 -3.77
C THR A 137 -36.25 7.77 -3.42
N LYS A 138 -36.05 6.52 -3.01
CA LYS A 138 -34.72 5.96 -2.77
C LYS A 138 -33.89 6.02 -4.05
N LEU A 139 -32.63 6.42 -3.93
CA LEU A 139 -31.69 6.43 -5.05
C LEU A 139 -31.41 5.00 -5.51
N THR A 140 -31.27 4.83 -6.82
CA THR A 140 -30.70 3.63 -7.40
C THR A 140 -29.19 3.59 -7.16
N ALA A 141 -28.58 2.40 -7.26
CA ALA A 141 -27.13 2.26 -7.13
C ALA A 141 -26.34 3.15 -8.11
N ALA A 142 -26.86 3.37 -9.33
CA ALA A 142 -26.23 4.23 -10.32
C ALA A 142 -26.33 5.72 -9.95
N GLN A 143 -27.43 6.13 -9.32
CA GLN A 143 -27.58 7.50 -8.83
C GLN A 143 -26.68 7.78 -7.63
N VAL A 144 -26.55 6.84 -6.69
CA VAL A 144 -25.56 6.94 -5.60
C VAL A 144 -24.15 7.05 -6.17
N GLU A 145 -23.81 6.23 -7.17
CA GLU A 145 -22.50 6.31 -7.83
C GLU A 145 -22.27 7.68 -8.48
N ALA A 146 -23.27 8.24 -9.16
CA ALA A 146 -23.19 9.57 -9.76
C ALA A 146 -22.97 10.68 -8.72
N GLU A 147 -23.73 10.67 -7.61
CA GLU A 147 -23.53 11.61 -6.49
C GLU A 147 -22.09 11.62 -5.96
N LEU A 148 -21.43 10.46 -5.94
CA LEU A 148 -20.06 10.32 -5.44
C LEU A 148 -19.01 10.69 -6.50
N ALA A 149 -19.15 10.18 -7.72
CA ALA A 149 -18.20 10.35 -8.81
C ALA A 149 -18.21 11.79 -9.36
N ASP A 150 -19.40 12.38 -9.52
CA ASP A 150 -19.54 13.70 -10.13
C ASP A 150 -19.14 14.80 -9.14
N SER A 151 -19.40 14.64 -7.83
CA SER A 151 -18.90 15.56 -6.80
C SER A 151 -17.37 15.52 -6.69
N LYS A 152 -16.76 14.32 -6.74
CA LYS A 152 -15.30 14.13 -6.82
C LYS A 152 -14.73 14.85 -8.05
N THR A 153 -15.37 14.67 -9.21
CA THR A 153 -14.96 15.27 -10.48
C THR A 153 -15.05 16.80 -10.44
N ALA A 154 -16.16 17.36 -9.95
CA ALA A 154 -16.36 18.79 -9.84
C ALA A 154 -15.30 19.44 -8.94
N LEU A 155 -15.07 18.88 -7.74
CA LEU A 155 -14.04 19.36 -6.82
C LEU A 155 -12.63 19.27 -7.43
N THR A 156 -12.32 18.17 -8.11
CA THR A 156 -11.02 17.99 -8.77
C THR A 156 -10.83 18.99 -9.92
N ALA A 157 -11.89 19.28 -10.69
CA ALA A 157 -11.87 20.28 -11.77
C ALA A 157 -11.58 21.70 -11.25
N HIS A 158 -11.89 21.98 -9.97
CA HIS A 158 -11.55 23.22 -9.28
C HIS A 158 -10.19 23.19 -8.56
N GLY A 159 -9.37 22.16 -8.78
CA GLY A 159 -8.00 22.07 -8.26
C GLY A 159 -7.87 21.49 -6.86
N PHE A 160 -8.97 20.98 -6.28
CA PHE A 160 -8.94 20.30 -4.99
C PHE A 160 -8.50 18.84 -5.14
N ASN A 161 -7.96 18.27 -4.07
CA ASN A 161 -7.75 16.82 -3.94
C ASN A 161 -8.67 16.27 -2.83
N PRO A 162 -9.98 16.11 -3.09
CA PRO A 162 -10.95 15.79 -2.04
C PRO A 162 -10.86 14.31 -1.67
N THR A 163 -10.22 14.00 -0.55
CA THR A 163 -10.03 12.61 -0.08
C THR A 163 -10.95 12.24 1.08
N ALA A 164 -11.50 13.23 1.79
CA ALA A 164 -12.50 13.04 2.83
C ALA A 164 -13.94 13.19 2.30
N PHE A 165 -14.85 12.35 2.81
CA PHE A 165 -16.27 12.38 2.51
C PHE A 165 -17.12 12.40 3.78
N ALA A 166 -18.26 13.09 3.72
CA ALA A 166 -19.35 12.96 4.69
C ALA A 166 -20.64 12.66 3.92
N PRO A 167 -21.42 11.63 4.28
CA PRO A 167 -22.73 11.42 3.69
C PRO A 167 -23.72 12.46 4.25
N PRO A 168 -24.55 13.09 3.40
CA PRO A 168 -25.69 13.87 3.83
C PRO A 168 -26.51 13.11 4.88
N TYR A 169 -26.93 13.80 5.94
CA TYR A 169 -27.73 13.26 7.05
C TYR A 169 -27.09 12.09 7.85
N GLY A 170 -25.82 11.73 7.60
CA GLY A 170 -25.27 10.48 8.12
C GLY A 170 -25.86 9.24 7.47
N ASP A 171 -26.50 9.35 6.31
CA ASP A 171 -27.26 8.26 5.72
C ASP A 171 -26.37 7.30 4.92
N TYR A 172 -26.04 6.16 5.51
CA TYR A 172 -25.22 5.12 4.89
C TYR A 172 -25.64 3.70 5.31
N ASP A 173 -25.24 2.74 4.47
CA ASP A 173 -25.14 1.32 4.79
C ASP A 173 -23.80 0.81 4.25
N MET A 174 -23.44 -0.44 4.53
CA MET A 174 -22.16 -0.99 4.07
C MET A 174 -22.03 -1.01 2.53
N SER A 175 -23.13 -1.01 1.78
CA SER A 175 -23.08 -0.88 0.33
C SER A 175 -22.78 0.55 -0.12
N ALA A 176 -23.27 1.57 0.61
CA ALA A 176 -22.89 2.96 0.41
C ALA A 176 -21.43 3.19 0.79
N VAL A 177 -20.97 2.66 1.93
CA VAL A 177 -19.54 2.75 2.35
C VAL A 177 -18.62 2.12 1.30
N ALA A 178 -18.97 0.95 0.75
CA ALA A 178 -18.20 0.34 -0.34
C ALA A 178 -18.11 1.23 -1.59
N ARG A 179 -19.16 2.02 -1.92
CA ARG A 179 -19.13 2.96 -3.04
C ARG A 179 -18.34 4.22 -2.71
N ILE A 180 -18.47 4.75 -1.50
CA ILE A 180 -17.70 5.90 -1.00
C ILE A 180 -16.20 5.58 -1.07
N ALA A 181 -15.81 4.39 -0.61
CA ALA A 181 -14.43 3.91 -0.60
C ALA A 181 -13.76 3.89 -1.98
N LYS A 182 -14.52 3.88 -3.08
CA LYS A 182 -13.96 3.96 -4.44
C LYS A 182 -13.34 5.33 -4.75
N TYR A 183 -13.88 6.39 -4.16
CA TYR A 183 -13.56 7.78 -4.53
C TYR A 183 -12.82 8.56 -3.44
N TYR A 184 -12.94 8.11 -2.20
CA TYR A 184 -12.49 8.82 -1.00
C TYR A 184 -11.72 7.87 -0.09
N THR A 185 -10.66 8.37 0.56
CA THR A 185 -9.84 7.59 1.50
C THR A 185 -10.47 7.48 2.87
N SER A 186 -11.40 8.39 3.20
CA SER A 186 -12.07 8.40 4.50
C SER A 186 -13.50 8.85 4.43
N MET A 187 -14.27 8.41 5.42
CA MET A 187 -15.66 8.79 5.60
C MET A 187 -15.94 9.09 7.07
N ARG A 188 -16.45 10.29 7.35
CA ARG A 188 -17.04 10.64 8.65
C ARG A 188 -18.53 10.30 8.63
N GLY A 189 -19.02 9.72 9.72
CA GLY A 189 -20.44 9.49 9.97
C GLY A 189 -21.20 10.78 10.28
N PHE A 190 -22.36 10.70 10.93
CA PHE A 190 -23.01 11.86 11.56
C PHE A 190 -23.81 11.41 12.77
N ALA A 191 -23.53 12.01 13.93
CA ALA A 191 -24.04 11.54 15.23
C ALA A 191 -23.62 10.10 15.57
N ASP A 192 -22.57 9.60 14.94
CA ASP A 192 -21.89 8.35 15.29
C ASP A 192 -21.01 8.62 16.52
N THR A 193 -21.64 8.83 17.67
CA THR A 193 -20.96 9.38 18.85
C THR A 193 -19.92 8.43 19.45
N GLY A 194 -18.85 9.01 19.99
CA GLY A 194 -17.76 8.30 20.67
C GLY A 194 -16.40 8.86 20.27
N SER A 195 -15.34 8.17 20.69
CA SER A 195 -13.96 8.56 20.37
C SER A 195 -13.39 7.68 19.27
N ASN A 196 -12.59 8.28 18.38
CA ASN A 196 -11.80 7.53 17.41
C ASN A 196 -10.50 7.05 18.08
N ILE A 197 -10.27 5.74 18.08
CA ILE A 197 -9.19 5.09 18.84
C ILE A 197 -8.10 4.62 17.87
N TRP A 198 -6.84 4.83 18.22
CA TRP A 198 -5.70 4.39 17.40
C TRP A 198 -5.43 2.87 17.58
N PRO A 199 -5.14 2.09 16.51
CA PRO A 199 -5.09 2.49 15.09
C PRO A 199 -6.44 2.96 14.57
N LEU A 200 -6.45 4.17 13.99
CA LEU A 200 -7.70 4.81 13.54
C LEU A 200 -8.31 3.98 12.42
N GLY A 201 -9.64 3.87 12.39
CA GLY A 201 -10.35 3.48 11.18
C GLY A 201 -10.26 4.62 10.15
N ASP A 202 -10.37 4.30 8.86
CA ASP A 202 -10.43 5.33 7.82
C ASP A 202 -11.88 5.69 7.46
N TYR A 203 -12.81 4.74 7.63
CA TYR A 203 -14.25 4.92 7.39
C TYR A 203 -15.02 4.85 8.71
N LEU A 204 -16.21 5.45 8.75
CA LEU A 204 -17.06 5.56 9.93
C LEU A 204 -16.37 6.29 11.09
N LEU A 205 -15.66 7.37 10.74
CA LEU A 205 -15.08 8.26 11.73
C LEU A 205 -16.20 8.86 12.58
N ARG A 206 -16.06 8.69 13.90
CA ARG A 206 -17.00 9.14 14.90
C ARG A 206 -16.91 10.64 15.10
N ASP A 207 -18.04 11.25 15.36
CA ASP A 207 -18.14 12.69 15.52
C ASP A 207 -19.10 13.11 16.64
N VAL A 208 -19.01 14.38 16.99
CA VAL A 208 -19.90 15.06 17.93
C VAL A 208 -20.63 16.13 17.12
N PRO A 209 -21.92 15.94 16.78
CA PRO A 209 -22.71 16.99 16.17
C PRO A 209 -22.86 18.15 17.16
N VAL A 210 -22.73 19.38 16.66
CA VAL A 210 -22.75 20.59 17.49
C VAL A 210 -23.92 21.47 17.11
N GLN A 211 -24.73 21.80 18.13
CA GLN A 211 -25.90 22.67 18.02
C GLN A 211 -25.97 23.55 19.27
N GLU A 212 -26.41 24.80 19.12
CA GLU A 212 -26.35 25.85 20.16
C GLU A 212 -26.88 25.41 21.53
N VAL A 213 -28.07 24.82 21.56
CA VAL A 213 -28.78 24.50 22.82
C VAL A 213 -28.35 23.16 23.42
N THR A 214 -28.10 22.15 22.58
CA THR A 214 -27.85 20.78 23.04
C THR A 214 -26.38 20.51 23.31
N THR A 215 -25.49 21.34 22.76
CA THR A 215 -24.05 21.12 22.80
C THR A 215 -23.29 22.35 23.33
N PRO A 216 -23.48 22.69 24.62
CA PRO A 216 -22.84 23.86 25.20
C PRO A 216 -21.32 23.71 25.19
N VAL A 217 -20.60 24.84 25.15
CA VAL A 217 -19.13 24.90 25.10
C VAL A 217 -18.48 24.04 26.19
N ALA A 218 -19.05 23.97 27.39
CA ALA A 218 -18.54 23.13 28.48
C ALA A 218 -18.47 21.63 28.10
N THR A 219 -19.47 21.12 27.39
CA THR A 219 -19.50 19.75 26.88
C THR A 219 -18.40 19.53 25.85
N LEU A 220 -18.20 20.47 24.93
CA LEU A 220 -17.15 20.39 23.90
C LEU A 220 -15.76 20.41 24.53
N LYS A 221 -15.52 21.26 25.54
CA LYS A 221 -14.27 21.28 26.31
C LYS A 221 -14.01 19.94 27.01
N ALA A 222 -15.04 19.35 27.61
CA ALA A 222 -14.92 18.02 28.23
C ALA A 222 -14.53 16.94 27.21
N LYS A 223 -15.07 16.99 25.98
CA LYS A 223 -14.67 16.06 24.91
C LYS A 223 -13.21 16.25 24.48
N VAL A 224 -12.70 17.48 24.48
CA VAL A 224 -11.27 17.75 24.25
C VAL A 224 -10.42 17.15 25.38
N ASP A 225 -10.82 17.34 26.63
CA ASP A 225 -10.09 16.77 27.78
C ASP A 225 -10.13 15.24 27.79
N ASP A 226 -11.25 14.63 27.44
CA ASP A 226 -11.38 13.18 27.26
C ASP A 226 -10.42 12.67 26.17
N ALA A 227 -10.31 13.39 25.06
CA ALA A 227 -9.38 13.04 23.98
C ALA A 227 -7.92 13.11 24.43
N ILE A 228 -7.56 14.11 25.24
CA ILE A 228 -6.23 14.26 25.85
C ILE A 228 -5.94 13.10 26.79
N ALA A 229 -6.87 12.81 27.71
CA ALA A 229 -6.70 11.78 28.73
C ALA A 229 -6.53 10.39 28.12
N ASN A 230 -7.28 10.10 27.06
CA ASN A 230 -7.35 8.76 26.46
C ASN A 230 -6.53 8.60 25.18
N LYS A 231 -5.82 9.65 24.72
CA LYS A 231 -5.07 9.66 23.45
C LYS A 231 -5.93 9.26 22.24
N THR A 232 -7.14 9.79 22.21
CA THR A 232 -8.10 9.55 21.13
C THR A 232 -8.28 10.78 20.26
N TRP A 233 -9.03 10.61 19.17
CA TRP A 233 -9.39 11.69 18.27
C TRP A 233 -10.87 12.05 18.38
N VAL A 234 -11.14 13.32 18.67
CA VAL A 234 -12.48 13.91 18.65
C VAL A 234 -12.69 14.76 17.39
N VAL A 235 -13.85 14.59 16.75
CA VAL A 235 -14.28 15.36 15.57
C VAL A 235 -15.55 16.11 15.95
N PHE A 236 -15.56 17.44 15.77
CA PHE A 236 -16.73 18.28 15.98
C PHE A 236 -17.35 18.67 14.65
N THR A 237 -18.65 18.44 14.49
CA THR A 237 -19.38 18.73 13.26
C THR A 237 -20.32 19.92 13.45
N PHE A 238 -20.10 20.96 12.66
CA PHE A 238 -20.89 22.19 12.63
C PHE A 238 -21.55 22.34 11.25
N HIS A 239 -22.60 23.14 11.17
CA HIS A 239 -23.18 23.58 9.89
C HIS A 239 -23.10 25.11 9.81
N ASP A 240 -24.14 25.81 10.29
CA ASP A 240 -24.23 27.27 10.19
C ASP A 240 -23.66 27.95 11.44
N ILE A 241 -22.71 28.86 11.25
CA ILE A 241 -22.14 29.66 12.34
C ILE A 241 -22.72 31.07 12.29
N ARG A 242 -23.38 31.49 13.38
CA ARG A 242 -24.10 32.77 13.44
C ARG A 242 -23.70 33.58 14.67
N PRO A 243 -23.62 34.92 14.57
CA PRO A 243 -23.47 35.77 15.76
C PRO A 243 -24.65 35.68 16.74
N ALA A 244 -25.84 35.35 16.23
CA ALA A 244 -27.07 35.15 17.01
C ALA A 244 -27.74 33.86 16.50
N PRO A 245 -27.31 32.69 16.98
CA PRO A 245 -27.81 31.40 16.51
C PRO A 245 -29.23 31.12 17.01
N SER A 246 -29.98 30.36 16.22
CA SER A 246 -31.29 29.84 16.57
C SER A 246 -31.23 29.02 17.84
N GLN A 247 -32.32 29.08 18.60
CA GLN A 247 -32.52 28.29 19.82
C GLN A 247 -33.32 27.01 19.53
N VAL A 248 -33.64 26.73 18.25
CA VAL A 248 -34.22 25.47 17.80
C VAL A 248 -33.07 24.56 17.35
N PRO A 249 -32.80 23.44 18.02
CA PRO A 249 -31.64 22.59 17.71
C PRO A 249 -31.60 22.07 16.27
N ASP A 250 -32.77 21.85 15.67
CA ASP A 250 -32.92 21.33 14.30
C ASP A 250 -32.59 22.36 13.20
N ASP A 251 -32.31 23.61 13.57
CA ASP A 251 -31.79 24.61 12.63
C ASP A 251 -30.27 24.45 12.40
N TYR A 252 -29.60 23.59 13.18
CA TYR A 252 -28.16 23.28 13.10
C TYR A 252 -27.24 24.50 13.15
N GLU A 253 -27.69 25.57 13.83
CA GLU A 253 -26.89 26.77 14.06
C GLU A 253 -26.03 26.64 15.33
N TYR A 254 -24.85 27.29 15.30
CA TYR A 254 -23.99 27.45 16.46
C TYR A 254 -23.42 28.87 16.55
N GLY A 255 -23.27 29.37 17.77
CA GLY A 255 -22.85 30.73 17.99
C GLY A 255 -21.38 30.99 17.66
N THR A 256 -21.10 32.12 16.99
CA THR A 256 -19.72 32.56 16.71
C THR A 256 -18.93 32.77 18.00
N ALA A 257 -19.57 33.26 19.07
CA ALA A 257 -18.91 33.49 20.36
C ALA A 257 -18.55 32.17 21.06
N GLU A 258 -19.42 31.17 20.96
CA GLU A 258 -19.27 29.84 21.50
C GLU A 258 -18.14 29.09 20.77
N LEU A 259 -18.10 29.19 19.43
CA LEU A 259 -16.99 28.68 18.62
C LEU A 259 -15.66 29.34 19.01
N ASP A 260 -15.64 30.66 19.22
CA ASP A 260 -14.44 31.38 19.67
C ASP A 260 -13.96 30.88 21.03
N GLN A 261 -14.87 30.66 21.98
CA GLN A 261 -14.53 30.10 23.31
C GLN A 261 -13.96 28.69 23.24
N LEU A 262 -14.49 27.84 22.35
CA LEU A 262 -13.96 26.49 22.13
C LEU A 262 -12.59 26.54 21.45
N ALA A 263 -12.44 27.34 20.39
CA ALA A 263 -11.20 27.50 19.66
C ALA A 263 -10.08 28.04 20.56
N ALA A 264 -10.38 29.05 21.38
CA ALA A 264 -9.46 29.57 22.40
C ALA A 264 -9.00 28.46 23.35
N TYR A 265 -9.93 27.63 23.83
CA TYR A 265 -9.61 26.53 24.72
C TYR A 265 -8.72 25.47 24.06
N VAL A 266 -9.08 25.01 22.87
CA VAL A 266 -8.28 24.06 22.10
C VAL A 266 -6.88 24.59 21.87
N GLN A 267 -6.74 25.89 21.55
CA GLN A 267 -5.44 26.53 21.38
C GLN A 267 -4.58 26.45 22.64
N THR A 268 -5.14 26.63 23.83
CA THR A 268 -4.36 26.49 25.08
C THR A 268 -3.75 25.09 25.23
N LYS A 269 -4.49 24.06 24.79
CA LYS A 269 -4.06 22.66 24.83
C LYS A 269 -3.05 22.34 23.74
N VAL A 270 -3.22 22.91 22.54
CA VAL A 270 -2.27 22.81 21.43
C VAL A 270 -0.95 23.48 21.81
N ALA A 271 -0.98 24.69 22.35
CA ALA A 271 0.21 25.42 22.81
C ALA A 271 0.96 24.68 23.94
N ALA A 272 0.23 23.95 24.79
CA ALA A 272 0.79 23.08 25.83
C ALA A 272 1.30 21.73 25.30
N GLY A 273 1.16 21.43 23.99
CA GLY A 273 1.55 20.16 23.39
C GLY A 273 0.68 18.97 23.81
N GLN A 274 -0.51 19.21 24.36
CA GLN A 274 -1.41 18.17 24.90
C GLN A 274 -2.32 17.55 23.85
N ILE A 275 -2.66 18.30 22.80
CA ILE A 275 -3.51 17.84 21.68
C ILE A 275 -3.04 18.50 20.40
N LYS A 276 -3.30 17.87 19.25
CA LYS A 276 -3.05 18.49 17.93
C LYS A 276 -4.38 18.77 17.22
N ASN A 277 -4.52 19.97 16.67
CA ASN A 277 -5.56 20.23 15.69
C ASN A 277 -5.12 19.73 14.33
N VAL A 278 -5.99 18.96 13.68
CA VAL A 278 -5.74 18.35 12.37
C VAL A 278 -7.01 18.37 11.52
N ASN A 279 -6.86 18.49 10.21
CA ASN A 279 -7.93 18.19 9.27
C ASN A 279 -8.11 16.67 9.15
N ILE A 280 -9.25 16.21 8.63
CA ILE A 280 -9.66 14.80 8.64
C ILE A 280 -8.63 13.89 7.97
N SER A 281 -8.22 14.18 6.74
CA SER A 281 -7.26 13.33 6.02
C SER A 281 -5.86 13.33 6.67
N ASN A 282 -5.50 14.41 7.37
CA ASN A 282 -4.21 14.54 8.06
C ASN A 282 -4.16 13.80 9.40
N ALA A 283 -5.30 13.38 9.95
CA ALA A 283 -5.36 12.57 11.18
C ALA A 283 -5.01 11.10 10.92
N LEU A 284 -5.26 10.61 9.71
CA LEU A 284 -5.06 9.21 9.33
C LEU A 284 -3.57 8.84 9.37
N VAL A 285 -3.31 7.53 9.51
CA VAL A 285 -1.95 7.00 9.38
C VAL A 285 -1.65 6.85 7.89
N ASN A 286 -0.69 7.64 7.42
CA ASN A 286 -0.21 7.66 6.04
C ASN A 286 1.32 7.56 6.04
N GLY A 287 1.91 7.01 4.99
CA GLY A 287 3.37 6.88 4.91
C GLY A 287 3.83 6.39 3.55
N THR A 288 5.08 6.72 3.20
CA THR A 288 5.73 6.23 1.99
C THR A 288 7.19 5.90 2.27
N PRO A 289 7.79 4.93 1.54
CA PRO A 289 7.13 4.01 0.61
C PRO A 289 6.37 2.88 1.33
N ASN A 290 5.35 2.31 0.68
CA ASN A 290 4.75 1.05 1.11
C ASN A 290 5.78 -0.08 0.95
N LYS A 291 5.89 -0.99 1.92
CA LYS A 291 6.79 -2.15 1.83
C LYS A 291 6.25 -3.24 0.90
N LEU A 292 4.93 -3.32 0.71
CA LEU A 292 4.29 -4.33 -0.13
C LEU A 292 4.26 -3.87 -1.60
N ALA A 293 4.71 -4.74 -2.50
CA ALA A 293 4.53 -4.57 -3.93
C ALA A 293 3.07 -4.85 -4.33
N ASN A 294 2.62 -4.24 -5.44
CA ASN A 294 1.28 -4.41 -6.00
C ASN A 294 0.14 -4.30 -4.96
N PRO A 295 0.10 -3.23 -4.14
CA PRO A 295 -0.86 -3.13 -3.05
C PRO A 295 -2.30 -2.92 -3.52
N THR A 296 -2.51 -2.41 -4.74
CA THR A 296 -3.83 -2.16 -5.36
C THR A 296 -4.30 -3.31 -6.27
N PHE A 297 -3.51 -4.40 -6.36
CA PHE A 297 -3.81 -5.55 -7.21
C PHE A 297 -4.07 -5.23 -8.70
N ASN A 298 -3.53 -4.12 -9.20
CA ASN A 298 -3.62 -3.77 -10.61
C ASN A 298 -2.95 -4.80 -11.53
N ASN A 299 -1.96 -5.52 -11.00
CA ASN A 299 -1.31 -6.65 -11.67
C ASN A 299 -1.94 -8.00 -11.28
N GLY A 300 -3.14 -8.02 -10.70
CA GLY A 300 -3.79 -9.22 -10.17
C GLY A 300 -3.03 -9.81 -8.98
N ILE A 301 -3.05 -11.15 -8.82
CA ILE A 301 -2.28 -11.88 -7.80
C ILE A 301 -0.88 -12.19 -8.37
N ALA A 302 -0.10 -11.14 -8.62
CA ALA A 302 1.29 -11.19 -9.10
C ALA A 302 2.23 -10.51 -8.09
N ASP A 303 3.48 -10.25 -8.48
CA ASP A 303 4.45 -9.47 -7.70
C ASP A 303 4.71 -10.01 -6.28
N GLY A 304 4.67 -11.34 -6.14
CA GLY A 304 4.93 -12.07 -4.90
C GLY A 304 3.68 -12.41 -4.08
N TRP A 305 2.50 -11.91 -4.48
CA TRP A 305 1.23 -12.38 -3.94
C TRP A 305 0.96 -13.82 -4.39
N ARG A 306 0.40 -14.64 -3.51
CA ARG A 306 0.09 -16.05 -3.78
C ARG A 306 -1.18 -16.49 -3.06
N THR A 307 -1.78 -17.58 -3.50
CA THR A 307 -2.90 -18.21 -2.82
C THR A 307 -2.79 -19.72 -2.87
N ASP A 308 -3.30 -20.39 -1.83
CA ASP A 308 -3.45 -21.84 -1.78
C ASP A 308 -4.79 -22.34 -2.38
N ALA A 309 -5.69 -21.42 -2.76
CA ALA A 309 -7.01 -21.75 -3.29
C ALA A 309 -7.39 -20.86 -4.50
N PRO A 310 -6.69 -21.00 -5.65
CA PRO A 310 -6.89 -20.15 -6.82
C PRO A 310 -8.30 -20.23 -7.45
N ALA A 311 -9.11 -21.21 -7.05
CA ALA A 311 -10.51 -21.32 -7.48
C ALA A 311 -11.46 -20.39 -6.69
N THR A 312 -11.11 -20.02 -5.46
CA THR A 312 -11.97 -19.22 -4.56
C THR A 312 -11.35 -17.88 -4.18
N ILE A 313 -10.04 -17.72 -4.37
CA ILE A 313 -9.30 -16.48 -4.19
C ILE A 313 -8.75 -16.07 -5.55
N THR A 314 -9.31 -15.01 -6.12
CA THR A 314 -9.09 -14.64 -7.54
C THR A 314 -8.92 -13.13 -7.69
N ALA A 315 -8.16 -12.72 -8.70
CA ALA A 315 -8.11 -11.30 -9.08
C ALA A 315 -9.52 -10.85 -9.52
N ASP A 316 -9.94 -9.69 -9.04
CA ASP A 316 -11.21 -9.06 -9.36
C ASP A 316 -10.99 -7.84 -10.28
N ALA A 317 -11.93 -7.65 -11.20
CA ALA A 317 -11.93 -6.54 -12.16
C ALA A 317 -13.32 -5.89 -12.29
N ALA A 318 -14.16 -6.06 -11.26
CA ALA A 318 -15.55 -5.66 -11.28
C ALA A 318 -15.81 -4.41 -10.42
N ASN A 319 -14.81 -3.53 -10.30
CA ASN A 319 -14.89 -2.26 -9.57
C ASN A 319 -15.21 -2.42 -8.07
N ASN A 320 -14.73 -3.49 -7.42
CA ASN A 320 -14.91 -3.72 -5.98
C ASN A 320 -13.70 -3.31 -5.12
N GLY A 321 -12.71 -2.64 -5.72
CA GLY A 321 -11.58 -2.07 -4.99
C GLY A 321 -11.93 -0.76 -4.28
N SER A 322 -10.88 -0.05 -3.90
CA SER A 322 -10.94 1.22 -3.17
C SER A 322 -10.02 2.26 -3.79
N TYR A 323 -10.18 3.51 -3.38
CA TYR A 323 -9.30 4.61 -3.77
C TYR A 323 -7.83 4.27 -3.44
N PRO A 324 -6.86 4.59 -4.31
CA PRO A 324 -6.98 5.44 -5.49
C PRO A 324 -7.43 4.74 -6.78
N ASP A 325 -7.49 3.41 -6.80
CA ASP A 325 -7.83 2.64 -8.00
C ASP A 325 -8.78 1.51 -7.67
N TYR A 326 -10.08 1.80 -7.76
CA TYR A 326 -11.12 0.86 -7.38
C TYR A 326 -11.40 -0.21 -8.44
N ALA A 327 -10.77 -0.13 -9.62
CA ALA A 327 -11.10 -0.99 -10.74
C ALA A 327 -10.70 -2.45 -10.50
N LYS A 328 -9.69 -2.68 -9.67
CA LYS A 328 -9.12 -4.00 -9.35
C LYS A 328 -9.12 -4.25 -7.85
N SER A 329 -9.16 -5.53 -7.48
CA SER A 329 -9.02 -6.00 -6.10
C SER A 329 -8.72 -7.51 -6.10
N VAL A 330 -8.70 -8.15 -4.93
CA VAL A 330 -8.78 -9.61 -4.82
C VAL A 330 -10.14 -10.00 -4.24
N LYS A 331 -10.87 -10.85 -4.96
CA LYS A 331 -12.09 -11.48 -4.49
C LYS A 331 -11.78 -12.73 -3.70
N LEU A 332 -12.35 -12.83 -2.51
CA LEU A 332 -12.25 -13.95 -1.60
C LEU A 332 -13.62 -14.61 -1.42
N VAL A 333 -13.72 -15.91 -1.68
CA VAL A 333 -14.95 -16.69 -1.53
C VAL A 333 -14.70 -17.85 -0.56
N SER A 334 -15.64 -18.14 0.33
CA SER A 334 -15.52 -19.33 1.21
C SER A 334 -15.55 -20.62 0.39
N GLY A 335 -14.53 -21.47 0.57
CA GLY A 335 -14.49 -22.84 0.06
C GLY A 335 -14.93 -23.88 1.08
N THR A 336 -14.65 -25.16 0.82
CA THR A 336 -14.91 -26.28 1.76
C THR A 336 -13.92 -26.34 2.92
N THR A 337 -12.72 -25.75 2.74
CA THR A 337 -11.68 -25.61 3.76
C THR A 337 -11.28 -24.14 3.88
N THR A 338 -10.61 -23.79 4.97
CA THR A 338 -9.96 -22.48 5.08
C THR A 338 -8.98 -22.30 3.92
N SER A 339 -9.01 -21.11 3.33
CA SER A 339 -8.17 -20.71 2.20
C SER A 339 -7.50 -19.37 2.49
N HIS A 340 -6.39 -19.10 1.82
CA HIS A 340 -5.51 -18.00 2.16
C HIS A 340 -5.03 -17.23 0.93
N LEU A 341 -5.00 -15.91 1.06
CA LEU A 341 -4.20 -15.01 0.26
C LEU A 341 -2.97 -14.65 1.08
N PHE A 342 -1.79 -14.71 0.48
CA PHE A 342 -0.55 -14.32 1.13
C PHE A 342 0.11 -13.19 0.37
N SER A 343 0.59 -12.19 1.10
CA SER A 343 1.41 -11.12 0.55
C SER A 343 2.80 -11.62 0.16
N PRO A 344 3.59 -10.81 -0.57
CA PRO A 344 5.02 -11.01 -0.66
C PRO A 344 5.66 -11.00 0.73
N THR A 345 6.74 -11.76 0.89
CA THR A 345 7.58 -11.68 2.08
C THR A 345 8.47 -10.46 1.98
N VAL A 346 8.41 -9.58 2.98
CA VAL A 346 9.16 -8.30 3.00
C VAL A 346 10.13 -8.24 4.17
N PRO A 347 11.34 -7.67 3.99
CA PRO A 347 12.29 -7.49 5.09
C PRO A 347 11.72 -6.62 6.20
N VAL A 348 11.98 -7.01 7.45
CA VAL A 348 11.58 -6.26 8.66
C VAL A 348 12.74 -6.13 9.63
N SER A 349 12.71 -5.06 10.42
CA SER A 349 13.63 -4.79 11.50
C SER A 349 13.00 -5.27 12.82
N PRO A 350 13.67 -6.08 13.65
CA PRO A 350 13.06 -6.69 14.83
C PRO A 350 12.46 -5.73 15.87
N THR A 351 12.92 -4.49 15.91
CA THR A 351 12.48 -3.46 16.88
C THR A 351 11.52 -2.45 16.28
N THR A 352 11.27 -2.51 14.97
CA THR A 352 10.38 -1.56 14.29
C THR A 352 8.95 -2.05 14.39
N THR A 353 8.04 -1.15 14.77
CA THR A 353 6.61 -1.39 14.64
C THR A 353 6.14 -0.91 13.27
N TYR A 354 5.29 -1.71 12.65
CA TYR A 354 4.68 -1.46 11.36
C TYR A 354 3.17 -1.28 11.52
N MET A 355 2.57 -0.49 10.64
CA MET A 355 1.12 -0.44 10.44
C MET A 355 0.77 -1.25 9.21
N PHE A 356 -0.12 -2.22 9.37
CA PHE A 356 -0.85 -2.77 8.24
C PHE A 356 -2.14 -1.98 8.05
N LYS A 357 -2.45 -1.66 6.79
CA LYS A 357 -3.75 -1.14 6.36
C LYS A 357 -4.23 -2.00 5.19
N SER A 358 -5.52 -2.25 5.11
CA SER A 358 -6.09 -3.00 3.99
C SER A 358 -7.56 -2.63 3.90
N PHE A 359 -8.02 -2.20 2.73
CA PHE A 359 -9.45 -2.15 2.49
C PHE A 359 -10.02 -3.56 2.52
N LEU A 360 -11.12 -3.75 3.23
CA LEU A 360 -11.89 -4.98 3.27
C LEU A 360 -13.38 -4.67 3.12
N ASN A 361 -14.02 -5.33 2.17
CA ASN A 361 -15.47 -5.34 2.02
C ASN A 361 -15.97 -6.78 2.12
N VAL A 362 -16.55 -7.17 3.25
CA VAL A 362 -17.26 -8.45 3.40
C VAL A 362 -18.69 -8.27 2.91
N ALA A 363 -18.88 -8.44 1.60
CA ALA A 363 -20.16 -8.21 0.94
C ALA A 363 -21.26 -9.20 1.36
N ALA A 364 -20.88 -10.46 1.65
CA ALA A 364 -21.76 -11.51 2.14
C ALA A 364 -21.02 -12.43 3.13
N ILE A 365 -21.72 -12.92 4.14
CA ILE A 365 -21.25 -13.93 5.09
C ILE A 365 -22.46 -14.61 5.75
N SER A 366 -22.42 -15.95 5.87
CA SER A 366 -23.40 -16.72 6.63
C SER A 366 -22.82 -17.20 7.97
N SER A 367 -21.56 -17.66 7.96
CA SER A 367 -20.79 -17.99 9.16
C SER A 367 -19.30 -17.92 8.88
N GLY A 368 -18.50 -17.80 9.95
CA GLY A 368 -17.04 -17.77 9.88
C GLY A 368 -16.46 -16.36 9.89
N GLU A 369 -15.41 -16.12 9.12
CA GLU A 369 -14.63 -14.87 9.17
C GLU A 369 -13.67 -14.70 7.97
N VAL A 370 -13.28 -13.45 7.73
CA VAL A 370 -12.06 -13.07 7.03
C VAL A 370 -11.05 -12.59 8.07
N GLY A 371 -9.89 -13.23 8.17
CA GLY A 371 -8.91 -12.94 9.23
C GLY A 371 -7.51 -12.62 8.72
N PHE A 372 -6.74 -11.91 9.56
CA PHE A 372 -5.42 -11.34 9.24
C PHE A 372 -4.37 -11.84 10.24
N TYR A 373 -3.35 -12.50 9.72
CA TYR A 373 -2.24 -13.13 10.44
C TYR A 373 -0.93 -12.68 9.80
N VAL A 374 0.11 -12.45 10.58
CA VAL A 374 1.43 -12.10 10.04
C VAL A 374 2.38 -13.26 10.30
N ASP A 375 2.82 -13.90 9.23
CA ASP A 375 3.86 -14.93 9.23
C ASP A 375 5.24 -14.30 9.37
N GLU A 376 6.12 -14.94 10.12
CA GLU A 376 7.45 -14.45 10.44
C GLU A 376 8.53 -15.48 10.07
N TYR A 377 9.55 -15.00 9.38
CA TYR A 377 10.63 -15.83 8.85
C TYR A 377 11.98 -15.33 9.34
N ASN A 378 12.92 -16.26 9.54
CA ASN A 378 14.31 -15.92 9.85
C ASN A 378 15.10 -15.52 8.59
N SER A 379 16.38 -15.18 8.73
CA SER A 379 17.22 -14.76 7.60
C SER A 379 17.43 -15.84 6.53
N ALA A 380 17.21 -17.10 6.89
CA ALA A 380 17.22 -18.24 5.97
C ALA A 380 15.86 -18.47 5.27
N GLY A 381 14.89 -17.57 5.45
CA GLY A 381 13.55 -17.71 4.85
C GLY A 381 12.69 -18.80 5.48
N LYS A 382 13.14 -19.42 6.58
CA LYS A 382 12.36 -20.44 7.29
C LYS A 382 11.33 -19.77 8.20
N TRP A 383 10.09 -20.23 8.15
CA TRP A 383 9.04 -19.81 9.07
C TRP A 383 9.44 -20.18 10.51
N ILE A 384 9.35 -19.21 11.42
CA ILE A 384 9.74 -19.39 12.84
C ILE A 384 8.61 -19.06 13.81
N SER A 385 7.65 -18.24 13.39
CA SER A 385 6.53 -17.80 14.22
C SER A 385 5.48 -17.10 13.37
N GLY A 386 4.38 -16.70 14.01
CA GLY A 386 3.45 -15.76 13.42
C GLY A 386 2.50 -15.18 14.47
N GLN A 387 1.75 -14.16 14.07
CA GLN A 387 0.94 -13.37 14.98
C GLN A 387 -0.46 -13.11 14.41
N TYR A 388 -1.49 -13.58 15.11
CA TYR A 388 -2.87 -13.21 14.85
C TYR A 388 -3.07 -11.72 15.14
N ARG A 389 -3.80 -11.02 14.27
CA ARG A 389 -4.03 -9.57 14.41
C ARG A 389 -5.48 -9.21 14.54
N LYS A 390 -6.28 -9.45 13.51
CA LYS A 390 -7.66 -8.98 13.43
C LYS A 390 -8.49 -9.92 12.56
N ARG A 391 -9.81 -9.84 12.70
CA ARG A 391 -10.78 -10.50 11.81
C ARG A 391 -12.02 -9.64 11.64
N GLU A 392 -12.77 -9.91 10.59
CA GLU A 392 -14.15 -9.47 10.39
C GLU A 392 -15.03 -10.72 10.19
N ASN A 393 -16.10 -10.83 10.96
CA ASN A 393 -17.00 -11.98 10.99
C ASN A 393 -18.47 -11.60 10.72
N SER A 394 -18.68 -10.41 10.16
CA SER A 394 -19.97 -9.82 9.81
C SER A 394 -19.90 -9.16 8.42
N ARG A 395 -21.06 -8.75 7.89
CA ARG A 395 -21.11 -7.97 6.64
C ARG A 395 -20.69 -6.54 6.95
N TRP A 396 -19.44 -6.21 6.65
CA TRP A 396 -18.84 -4.93 7.01
C TRP A 396 -17.85 -4.44 5.97
N VAL A 397 -17.71 -3.11 5.88
CA VAL A 397 -16.70 -2.43 5.07
C VAL A 397 -15.84 -1.59 6.00
N GLU A 398 -14.53 -1.84 5.98
CA GLU A 398 -13.59 -1.10 6.81
C GLU A 398 -12.17 -1.10 6.23
N SER A 399 -11.31 -0.26 6.80
CA SER A 399 -9.86 -0.44 6.70
C SER A 399 -9.39 -1.31 7.86
N MET A 400 -8.84 -2.48 7.54
CA MET A 400 -8.22 -3.39 8.50
C MET A 400 -6.87 -2.84 8.96
N ASN A 401 -6.93 -1.85 9.84
CA ASN A 401 -5.78 -1.18 10.40
C ASN A 401 -5.32 -1.87 11.69
N PHE A 402 -4.06 -2.31 11.75
CA PHE A 402 -3.48 -2.91 12.95
C PHE A 402 -1.95 -2.79 12.96
N THR A 403 -1.38 -2.76 14.16
CA THR A 403 0.07 -2.76 14.33
C THR A 403 0.66 -4.16 14.29
N TYR A 404 1.89 -4.25 13.80
CA TYR A 404 2.71 -5.45 13.84
C TYR A 404 4.13 -5.08 14.29
N THR A 405 4.63 -5.74 15.34
CA THR A 405 6.04 -5.69 15.75
C THR A 405 6.58 -7.12 15.69
N PRO A 406 7.76 -7.37 15.09
CA PRO A 406 8.34 -8.71 15.05
C PRO A 406 8.47 -9.34 16.44
N SER A 407 8.18 -10.64 16.55
CA SER A 407 8.13 -11.34 17.84
C SER A 407 9.50 -11.55 18.50
N SER A 408 10.58 -11.51 17.72
CA SER A 408 11.94 -11.71 18.21
C SER A 408 12.99 -11.10 17.28
N THR A 409 14.23 -10.99 17.79
CA THR A 409 15.41 -10.59 17.00
C THR A 409 15.78 -11.56 15.88
N SER A 410 15.22 -12.77 15.89
CA SER A 410 15.43 -13.77 14.84
C SER A 410 14.56 -13.54 13.61
N VAL A 411 13.53 -12.68 13.68
CA VAL A 411 12.66 -12.36 12.55
C VAL A 411 13.38 -11.40 11.62
N ALA A 412 13.61 -11.83 10.38
CA ALA A 412 14.25 -11.03 9.33
C ALA A 412 13.26 -10.54 8.28
N SER A 413 12.13 -11.24 8.10
CA SER A 413 11.09 -10.86 7.16
C SER A 413 9.71 -11.32 7.61
N ALA A 414 8.67 -10.67 7.10
CA ALA A 414 7.28 -10.97 7.41
C ALA A 414 6.41 -11.06 6.14
N SER A 415 5.33 -11.83 6.21
CA SER A 415 4.30 -11.92 5.17
C SER A 415 2.92 -11.79 5.82
N LEU A 416 2.04 -10.99 5.24
CA LEU A 416 0.63 -10.98 5.65
C LEU A 416 -0.07 -12.20 5.04
N GLN A 417 -0.90 -12.86 5.84
CA GLN A 417 -1.82 -13.92 5.46
C GLN A 417 -3.24 -13.43 5.75
N ILE A 418 -4.09 -13.46 4.73
CA ILE A 418 -5.52 -13.14 4.82
C ILE A 418 -6.26 -14.44 4.57
N TRP A 419 -6.94 -14.99 5.59
CA TRP A 419 -7.71 -16.22 5.46
C TRP A 419 -9.19 -15.96 5.30
N VAL A 420 -9.87 -16.89 4.63
CA VAL A 420 -11.31 -17.02 4.61
C VAL A 420 -11.69 -18.40 5.12
N ALA A 421 -12.48 -18.43 6.19
CA ALA A 421 -12.98 -19.64 6.82
C ALA A 421 -14.49 -19.50 7.06
N GLY A 422 -15.28 -20.54 6.79
CA GLY A 422 -16.72 -20.53 7.03
C GLY A 422 -17.54 -20.76 5.76
N THR A 423 -18.75 -20.20 5.71
CA THR A 423 -19.69 -20.41 4.60
C THR A 423 -20.40 -19.13 4.16
N GLY A 424 -20.76 -19.07 2.88
CA GLY A 424 -21.46 -17.92 2.30
C GLY A 424 -20.64 -16.64 2.25
N ILE A 425 -19.31 -16.73 2.36
CA ILE A 425 -18.45 -15.55 2.36
C ILE A 425 -18.18 -15.12 0.92
N THR A 426 -18.41 -13.84 0.65
CA THR A 426 -17.85 -13.12 -0.51
C THR A 426 -17.29 -11.82 0.03
N ALA A 427 -15.98 -11.65 -0.11
CA ALA A 427 -15.27 -10.46 0.32
C ALA A 427 -14.34 -9.94 -0.77
N TYR A 428 -13.96 -8.67 -0.66
CA TYR A 428 -13.00 -8.01 -1.54
C TYR A 428 -11.94 -7.33 -0.69
N VAL A 429 -10.67 -7.52 -1.06
CA VAL A 429 -9.51 -6.93 -0.41
C VAL A 429 -8.74 -6.09 -1.41
N ASP A 430 -8.35 -4.90 -0.99
CA ASP A 430 -7.61 -3.96 -1.83
C ASP A 430 -6.74 -3.01 -0.99
N ASN A 431 -5.84 -2.26 -1.65
CA ASN A 431 -4.96 -1.24 -1.08
C ASN A 431 -4.22 -1.73 0.19
N VAL A 432 -3.54 -2.87 0.08
CA VAL A 432 -2.84 -3.49 1.23
C VAL A 432 -1.48 -2.82 1.44
N GLN A 433 -1.33 -2.19 2.59
CA GLN A 433 -0.14 -1.43 2.94
C GLN A 433 0.54 -2.01 4.16
N MET A 434 1.88 -1.95 4.15
CA MET A 434 2.72 -2.13 5.32
C MET A 434 3.65 -0.93 5.43
N LEU A 435 3.42 -0.10 6.44
CA LEU A 435 4.14 1.16 6.67
C LEU A 435 5.02 1.03 7.91
N ALA A 436 6.29 1.44 7.81
CA ALA A 436 7.15 1.55 8.99
C ALA A 436 6.70 2.77 9.82
N LEU A 437 6.40 2.56 11.11
CA LEU A 437 5.99 3.65 12.00
C LEU A 437 7.18 4.48 12.50
N GLY A 438 8.37 3.88 12.52
CA GLY A 438 9.64 4.56 12.75
C GLY A 438 10.49 4.59 11.47
N ALA A 439 11.40 5.56 11.38
CA ALA A 439 12.37 5.57 10.31
C ALA A 439 13.25 4.31 10.38
N GLU A 440 13.42 3.64 9.24
CA GLU A 440 14.31 2.49 9.13
C GLU A 440 15.12 2.53 7.85
N THR A 441 16.38 2.10 7.95
CA THR A 441 17.20 1.78 6.79
C THR A 441 16.98 0.31 6.48
N THR A 442 16.46 0.00 5.30
CA THR A 442 16.42 -1.42 4.90
C THR A 442 17.83 -1.99 4.88
N PRO A 443 18.06 -3.17 5.49
CA PRO A 443 19.29 -3.91 5.24
C PRO A 443 19.39 -4.14 3.73
N PRO A 444 20.56 -3.95 3.11
CA PRO A 444 20.72 -4.29 1.70
C PRO A 444 20.33 -5.77 1.50
N PRO A 445 19.65 -6.12 0.38
CA PRO A 445 19.41 -7.52 0.08
C PRO A 445 20.75 -8.28 0.14
N PRO A 446 20.76 -9.54 0.61
CA PRO A 446 21.97 -10.34 0.66
C PRO A 446 22.67 -10.31 -0.70
N THR A 447 23.98 -10.11 -0.71
CA THR A 447 24.74 -10.08 -1.96
C THR A 447 24.57 -11.41 -2.69
N ASN A 448 24.02 -11.38 -3.91
CA ASN A 448 23.94 -12.57 -4.74
C ASN A 448 25.38 -13.01 -5.09
N LEU A 449 25.74 -14.21 -4.65
CA LEU A 449 27.05 -14.80 -4.86
C LEU A 449 27.22 -15.33 -6.29
N VAL A 450 26.11 -15.63 -6.98
CA VAL A 450 26.11 -16.08 -8.37
C VAL A 450 25.98 -14.88 -9.31
N ALA A 451 26.96 -14.72 -10.20
CA ALA A 451 26.92 -13.72 -11.24
C ALA A 451 25.91 -14.10 -12.34
N ASN A 452 25.29 -13.08 -12.96
CA ASN A 452 24.41 -13.23 -14.12
C ASN A 452 23.27 -14.24 -13.91
N GLY A 453 22.69 -14.27 -12.70
CA GLY A 453 21.54 -15.13 -12.39
C GLY A 453 20.24 -14.72 -13.09
N THR A 454 20.16 -13.49 -13.59
CA THR A 454 19.03 -12.94 -14.39
C THR A 454 19.17 -13.21 -15.89
N PHE A 455 20.30 -13.78 -16.31
CA PHE A 455 20.61 -14.10 -17.71
C PHE A 455 20.53 -12.92 -18.71
N ASP A 456 20.57 -11.67 -18.25
CA ASP A 456 20.58 -10.48 -19.12
C ASP A 456 21.80 -10.43 -20.04
N ALA A 457 22.91 -11.03 -19.62
CA ALA A 457 24.12 -11.17 -20.42
C ALA A 457 24.19 -12.54 -21.14
N GLY A 458 23.03 -13.20 -21.31
CA GLY A 458 22.91 -14.55 -21.88
C GLY A 458 23.53 -15.63 -20.99
N ILE A 459 23.93 -16.75 -21.58
CA ILE A 459 24.61 -17.85 -20.85
C ILE A 459 26.13 -17.58 -20.74
N SER A 460 26.75 -16.96 -21.75
CA SER A 460 28.22 -16.87 -21.86
C SER A 460 28.92 -16.07 -20.76
N SER A 461 28.19 -15.39 -19.90
CA SER A 461 28.73 -14.61 -18.78
C SER A 461 28.89 -15.46 -17.51
N GLY A 462 29.66 -16.55 -17.65
CA GLY A 462 30.08 -17.44 -16.56
C GLY A 462 29.22 -18.69 -16.36
N TRP A 463 28.04 -18.76 -16.97
CA TRP A 463 27.26 -19.99 -17.02
C TRP A 463 27.75 -20.89 -18.16
N MET A 464 27.59 -22.20 -18.00
CA MET A 464 28.04 -23.20 -18.98
C MET A 464 26.95 -24.24 -19.22
N THR A 465 26.99 -24.90 -20.38
CA THR A 465 26.11 -26.03 -20.68
C THR A 465 26.84 -27.10 -21.48
N ASP A 466 26.46 -28.36 -21.26
CA ASP A 466 26.89 -29.50 -22.07
C ASP A 466 25.98 -29.77 -23.29
N SER A 467 25.02 -28.88 -23.56
CA SER A 467 24.06 -28.98 -24.66
C SER A 467 23.63 -27.61 -25.19
N ALA A 468 24.56 -26.89 -25.81
CA ALA A 468 24.30 -25.58 -26.40
C ALA A 468 23.21 -25.57 -27.50
N ALA A 469 22.83 -26.74 -28.03
CA ALA A 469 21.72 -26.86 -28.99
C ALA A 469 20.33 -26.84 -28.34
N THR A 470 20.23 -27.20 -27.05
CA THR A 470 18.93 -27.38 -26.36
C THR A 470 18.79 -26.63 -25.05
N ILE A 471 19.90 -26.08 -24.54
CA ILE A 471 19.94 -25.16 -23.41
C ILE A 471 20.50 -23.84 -23.95
N VAL A 472 19.62 -22.88 -24.18
CA VAL A 472 19.91 -21.65 -24.92
C VAL A 472 19.36 -20.43 -24.18
N ALA A 473 20.01 -19.28 -24.36
CA ALA A 473 19.45 -18.01 -23.89
C ALA A 473 18.12 -17.75 -24.63
N ASP A 474 17.14 -17.26 -23.88
CA ASP A 474 15.83 -16.88 -24.38
C ASP A 474 15.59 -15.40 -24.06
N ALA A 475 15.08 -14.67 -25.05
CA ALA A 475 14.72 -13.26 -24.93
C ALA A 475 13.24 -13.03 -25.34
N ALA A 476 12.41 -14.07 -25.22
CA ALA A 476 11.06 -14.11 -25.75
C ALA A 476 9.99 -13.89 -24.67
N ASN A 477 10.31 -13.11 -23.63
CA ASN A 477 9.44 -12.78 -22.51
C ASN A 477 9.01 -13.97 -21.64
N ASN A 478 9.90 -14.96 -21.45
CA ASN A 478 9.65 -16.13 -20.59
C ASN A 478 10.42 -16.08 -19.25
N GLY A 479 11.02 -14.94 -18.92
CA GLY A 479 11.77 -14.71 -17.69
C GLY A 479 10.86 -14.54 -16.47
N SER A 480 11.51 -14.33 -15.33
CA SER A 480 10.84 -14.09 -14.05
C SER A 480 10.00 -12.80 -14.08
N PRO A 481 9.01 -12.63 -13.19
CA PRO A 481 8.26 -11.37 -13.10
C PRO A 481 9.15 -10.14 -12.87
N ALA A 482 10.28 -10.30 -12.17
CA ALA A 482 11.25 -9.23 -11.91
C ALA A 482 12.10 -8.90 -13.15
N ASN A 483 12.33 -9.88 -14.02
CA ASN A 483 13.05 -9.72 -15.28
C ASN A 483 12.38 -10.54 -16.40
N PRO A 484 11.26 -10.06 -16.96
CA PRO A 484 10.43 -10.91 -17.82
C PRO A 484 11.08 -11.24 -19.15
N VAL A 485 12.04 -10.42 -19.61
CA VAL A 485 12.56 -10.50 -20.99
C VAL A 485 13.46 -11.71 -21.18
N ASN A 486 14.44 -11.89 -20.28
CA ASN A 486 15.55 -12.83 -20.46
C ASN A 486 15.40 -14.06 -19.56
N SER A 487 15.78 -15.22 -20.08
CA SER A 487 15.85 -16.48 -19.33
C SER A 487 16.76 -17.49 -20.02
N VAL A 488 16.87 -18.70 -19.46
CA VAL A 488 17.42 -19.87 -20.17
C VAL A 488 16.30 -20.84 -20.53
N LYS A 489 16.10 -21.05 -21.83
CA LYS A 489 15.24 -22.09 -22.35
C LYS A 489 15.97 -23.43 -22.34
N MET A 490 15.34 -24.42 -21.73
CA MET A 490 15.85 -25.77 -21.56
C MET A 490 14.91 -26.77 -22.22
N THR A 491 15.42 -27.55 -23.18
CA THR A 491 14.65 -28.59 -23.89
C THR A 491 15.32 -29.94 -23.73
N ALA A 492 14.52 -30.96 -23.43
CA ALA A 492 15.00 -32.33 -23.23
C ALA A 492 15.50 -32.98 -24.53
N THR A 493 16.46 -33.89 -24.36
CA THR A 493 16.95 -34.79 -25.42
C THR A 493 16.77 -36.24 -25.00
N THR A 494 17.43 -37.19 -25.67
CA THR A 494 17.44 -38.60 -25.24
C THR A 494 18.32 -38.85 -24.01
N ALA A 495 19.26 -37.95 -23.70
CA ALA A 495 20.13 -38.02 -22.53
C ALA A 495 19.93 -36.82 -21.61
N ASN A 496 20.33 -36.96 -20.34
CA ASN A 496 20.34 -35.83 -19.40
C ASN A 496 21.30 -34.76 -19.90
N LYS A 497 20.83 -33.51 -19.89
CA LYS A 497 21.62 -32.32 -20.25
C LYS A 497 21.65 -31.36 -19.07
N HIS A 498 22.66 -30.51 -19.03
CA HIS A 498 22.97 -29.73 -17.84
C HIS A 498 23.26 -28.26 -18.16
N LEU A 499 22.76 -27.40 -17.28
CA LEU A 499 23.16 -26.00 -17.14
C LEU A 499 23.94 -25.87 -15.83
N PHE A 500 25.10 -25.22 -15.88
CA PHE A 500 26.00 -25.04 -14.75
C PHE A 500 26.17 -23.55 -14.45
N SER A 501 25.98 -23.16 -13.19
CA SER A 501 26.33 -21.83 -12.73
C SER A 501 27.84 -21.61 -12.69
N PRO A 502 28.31 -20.35 -12.59
CA PRO A 502 29.68 -20.07 -12.17
C PRO A 502 30.00 -20.76 -10.83
N GLN A 503 31.24 -21.23 -10.66
CA GLN A 503 31.72 -21.67 -9.36
C GLN A 503 31.83 -20.47 -8.42
N ILE A 504 31.17 -20.53 -7.26
CA ILE A 504 31.28 -19.52 -6.22
C ILE A 504 32.17 -20.02 -5.09
N ALA A 505 32.85 -19.11 -4.38
CA ALA A 505 33.58 -19.46 -3.18
C ALA A 505 32.62 -19.77 -2.03
N VAL A 506 32.85 -20.86 -1.31
CA VAL A 506 32.05 -21.26 -0.15
C VAL A 506 32.95 -21.60 1.04
N THR A 507 32.41 -21.39 2.23
CA THR A 507 33.00 -21.77 3.52
C THR A 507 31.96 -22.52 4.34
N PRO A 508 32.35 -23.30 5.38
CA PRO A 508 31.41 -24.03 6.22
C PRO A 508 30.29 -23.12 6.73
N GLY A 509 29.04 -23.57 6.56
CA GLY A 509 27.84 -22.81 6.87
C GLY A 509 26.66 -23.19 5.99
N THR A 510 25.56 -22.46 6.12
CA THR A 510 24.36 -22.63 5.31
C THR A 510 24.26 -21.52 4.28
N TYR A 511 23.84 -21.87 3.08
CA TYR A 511 23.54 -21.00 1.96
C TYR A 511 22.13 -21.28 1.50
N GLU A 512 21.43 -20.24 1.07
CA GLU A 512 20.14 -20.34 0.41
C GLU A 512 20.30 -20.06 -1.07
N ILE A 513 19.51 -20.77 -1.86
CA ILE A 513 19.51 -20.73 -3.31
C ILE A 513 18.06 -20.56 -3.75
N ALA A 514 17.77 -19.49 -4.47
CA ALA A 514 16.47 -19.25 -5.09
C ALA A 514 16.59 -19.25 -6.63
N GLY A 515 15.50 -19.56 -7.31
CA GLY A 515 15.37 -19.41 -8.76
C GLY A 515 13.91 -19.45 -9.21
N TYR A 516 13.64 -18.95 -10.41
CA TYR A 516 12.34 -19.00 -11.07
C TYR A 516 12.35 -20.07 -12.15
N LEU A 517 11.41 -21.02 -12.11
CA LEU A 517 11.25 -22.07 -13.11
C LEU A 517 9.83 -22.06 -13.68
N ASN A 518 9.71 -22.09 -15.01
CA ASN A 518 8.44 -22.27 -15.70
C ASN A 518 8.51 -23.49 -16.63
N VAL A 519 7.85 -24.59 -16.25
CA VAL A 519 7.79 -25.82 -17.05
C VAL A 519 6.58 -25.77 -17.97
N THR A 520 6.82 -25.64 -19.28
CA THR A 520 5.76 -25.40 -20.29
C THR A 520 5.34 -26.66 -21.03
N ALA A 521 6.20 -27.67 -21.11
CA ALA A 521 5.85 -28.97 -21.67
C ALA A 521 6.62 -30.09 -20.97
N ARG A 522 6.00 -31.26 -20.83
CA ARG A 522 6.62 -32.47 -20.28
C ARG A 522 5.76 -33.72 -20.56
N THR A 523 6.39 -34.86 -20.84
CA THR A 523 5.74 -36.18 -20.89
C THR A 523 6.07 -37.07 -19.68
N SER A 524 7.30 -36.97 -19.14
CA SER A 524 7.75 -37.68 -17.93
C SER A 524 8.98 -36.96 -17.31
N GLY A 525 9.57 -37.48 -16.23
CA GLY A 525 10.83 -36.96 -15.67
C GLY A 525 10.73 -35.60 -14.96
N GLU A 526 11.83 -34.91 -14.72
CA GLU A 526 11.86 -33.65 -13.95
C GLU A 526 12.98 -32.68 -14.38
N VAL A 527 12.90 -31.44 -13.89
CA VAL A 527 14.07 -30.56 -13.78
C VAL A 527 14.71 -30.82 -12.42
N GLY A 528 15.92 -31.39 -12.43
CA GLY A 528 16.67 -31.70 -11.21
C GLY A 528 17.62 -30.55 -10.83
N PHE A 529 17.85 -30.36 -9.54
CA PHE A 529 18.78 -29.39 -8.99
C PHE A 529 19.80 -30.10 -8.13
N TYR A 530 21.06 -29.97 -8.53
CA TYR A 530 22.21 -30.60 -7.90
C TYR A 530 23.27 -29.54 -7.59
N ILE A 531 24.02 -29.72 -6.51
CA ILE A 531 25.12 -28.82 -6.14
C ILE A 531 26.43 -29.58 -6.28
N ASP A 532 27.26 -29.18 -7.25
CA ASP A 532 28.62 -29.67 -7.40
C ASP A 532 29.55 -28.98 -6.41
N GLU A 533 30.43 -29.76 -5.77
CA GLU A 533 31.36 -29.27 -4.76
C GLU A 533 32.81 -29.50 -5.20
N TYR A 534 33.64 -28.47 -5.01
CA TYR A 534 35.03 -28.46 -5.47
C TYR A 534 35.97 -28.03 -4.34
N ASN A 535 37.19 -28.56 -4.37
CA ASN A 535 38.26 -28.08 -3.50
C ASN A 535 38.82 -26.72 -3.97
N ALA A 536 39.77 -26.15 -3.23
CA ALA A 536 40.37 -24.85 -3.55
C ALA A 536 41.05 -24.80 -4.92
N ALA A 537 41.56 -25.94 -5.41
CA ALA A 537 42.16 -26.08 -6.74
C ALA A 537 41.12 -26.20 -7.87
N GLY A 538 39.82 -26.22 -7.56
CA GLY A 538 38.73 -26.36 -8.53
C GLY A 538 38.48 -27.80 -8.98
N GLN A 539 39.01 -28.79 -8.26
CA GLN A 539 38.76 -30.21 -8.53
C GLN A 539 37.47 -30.65 -7.84
N TRP A 540 36.62 -31.37 -8.57
CA TRP A 540 35.39 -31.93 -8.03
C TRP A 540 35.70 -32.93 -6.93
N ILE A 541 34.95 -32.86 -5.82
CA ILE A 541 35.15 -33.73 -4.65
C ILE A 541 33.86 -34.45 -4.24
N SER A 542 32.70 -33.85 -4.47
CA SER A 542 31.40 -34.39 -4.09
C SER A 542 30.28 -33.58 -4.74
N GLY A 543 29.04 -33.97 -4.50
CA GLY A 543 27.91 -33.11 -4.76
C GLY A 543 26.63 -33.61 -4.11
N GLN A 544 25.59 -32.78 -4.16
CA GLN A 544 24.36 -32.97 -3.40
C GLN A 544 23.13 -32.78 -4.30
N TYR A 545 22.31 -33.82 -4.46
CA TYR A 545 20.99 -33.65 -5.08
C TYR A 545 20.07 -32.95 -4.08
N LYS A 546 19.36 -31.91 -4.54
CA LYS A 546 18.55 -31.03 -3.68
C LYS A 546 17.07 -31.18 -3.94
N LEU A 547 16.66 -31.04 -5.20
CA LEU A 547 15.25 -30.94 -5.56
C LEU A 547 15.04 -31.46 -6.98
N GLY A 548 13.89 -32.08 -7.21
CA GLY A 548 13.38 -32.39 -8.53
C GLY A 548 11.99 -31.75 -8.71
N ILE A 549 11.80 -30.96 -9.77
CA ILE A 549 10.52 -30.33 -10.08
C ILE A 549 9.88 -31.02 -11.28
N ALA A 550 8.78 -31.69 -10.96
CA ALA A 550 7.95 -32.44 -11.90
C ALA A 550 6.66 -31.70 -12.28
N ALA A 551 6.20 -30.72 -11.51
CA ALA A 551 4.95 -30.03 -11.84
C ALA A 551 5.10 -29.19 -13.12
N ALA A 552 4.06 -29.18 -13.97
CA ALA A 552 3.95 -28.21 -15.06
C ALA A 552 3.50 -26.85 -14.50
N GLY A 553 3.87 -25.77 -15.19
CA GLY A 553 3.61 -24.40 -14.77
C GLY A 553 4.79 -23.76 -14.03
N VAL A 554 4.49 -22.64 -13.37
CA VAL A 554 5.47 -21.82 -12.66
C VAL A 554 5.73 -22.38 -11.27
N ALA A 555 7.00 -22.43 -10.88
CA ALA A 555 7.46 -22.81 -9.56
C ALA A 555 8.67 -21.96 -9.14
N ASN A 556 8.75 -21.65 -7.84
CA ASN A 556 9.99 -21.17 -7.25
C ASN A 556 10.89 -22.37 -6.92
N VAL A 557 12.19 -22.17 -7.08
CA VAL A 557 13.24 -23.14 -6.76
C VAL A 557 13.94 -22.68 -5.51
N ASP A 558 13.55 -23.21 -4.36
CA ASP A 558 14.12 -22.82 -3.05
C ASP A 558 14.93 -23.99 -2.48
N LEU A 559 16.25 -23.82 -2.37
CA LEU A 559 17.18 -24.86 -1.91
C LEU A 559 18.06 -24.35 -0.78
N THR A 560 18.25 -25.20 0.23
CA THR A 560 19.25 -24.99 1.27
C THR A 560 20.50 -25.85 0.99
N TYR A 561 21.67 -25.24 1.10
CA TYR A 561 22.97 -25.87 0.84
C TYR A 561 23.94 -25.65 2.01
N SER A 562 24.64 -26.71 2.41
CA SER A 562 25.79 -26.63 3.30
C SER A 562 26.92 -27.48 2.73
N PRO A 563 28.18 -26.99 2.70
CA PRO A 563 29.29 -27.78 2.20
C PRO A 563 29.43 -29.11 2.94
N SER A 564 29.56 -30.21 2.20
CA SER A 564 29.58 -31.57 2.77
C SER A 564 30.77 -31.83 3.70
N THR A 565 31.88 -31.13 3.46
CA THR A 565 33.11 -31.22 4.27
C THR A 565 33.82 -29.87 4.32
N THR A 566 34.78 -29.73 5.23
CA THR A 566 35.66 -28.55 5.29
C THR A 566 36.65 -28.44 4.13
N ALA A 567 36.78 -29.48 3.30
CA ALA A 567 37.63 -29.46 2.10
C ALA A 567 36.95 -28.76 0.90
N VAL A 568 35.64 -28.56 0.95
CA VAL A 568 34.88 -27.82 -0.05
C VAL A 568 35.18 -26.33 0.07
N ALA A 569 35.71 -25.75 -1.00
CA ALA A 569 36.05 -24.34 -1.10
C ALA A 569 35.26 -23.61 -2.19
N LYS A 570 34.68 -24.36 -3.14
CA LYS A 570 33.79 -23.80 -4.16
C LYS A 570 32.58 -24.70 -4.40
N ALA A 571 31.48 -24.11 -4.84
CA ALA A 571 30.27 -24.83 -5.22
C ALA A 571 29.65 -24.26 -6.49
N SER A 572 28.88 -25.08 -7.21
CA SER A 572 28.13 -24.68 -8.41
C SER A 572 26.76 -25.33 -8.43
N LEU A 573 25.72 -24.59 -8.80
CA LEU A 573 24.42 -25.14 -9.17
C LEU A 573 24.54 -25.86 -10.52
N GLN A 574 24.02 -27.08 -10.57
CA GLN A 574 23.79 -27.87 -11.76
C GLN A 574 22.28 -28.08 -11.89
N VAL A 575 21.72 -27.59 -12.99
CA VAL A 575 20.33 -27.81 -13.37
C VAL A 575 20.28 -28.93 -14.39
N ILE A 576 19.61 -30.02 -14.05
CA ILE A 576 19.52 -31.26 -14.81
C ILE A 576 18.20 -31.25 -15.61
N VAL A 577 18.31 -31.27 -16.93
CA VAL A 577 17.20 -31.50 -17.85
C VAL A 577 17.17 -32.99 -18.13
N GLN A 578 16.24 -33.73 -17.51
CA GLN A 578 16.20 -35.18 -17.63
C GLN A 578 15.95 -35.64 -19.08
N GLY A 579 16.66 -36.67 -19.54
CA GLY A 579 16.49 -37.26 -20.87
C GLY A 579 15.18 -38.02 -21.03
N ASN A 580 14.68 -38.10 -22.27
CA ASN A 580 13.41 -38.75 -22.66
C ASN A 580 12.16 -38.22 -21.93
N SER A 581 12.26 -37.02 -21.34
CA SER A 581 11.21 -36.40 -20.52
C SER A 581 10.19 -35.59 -21.33
N GLY A 582 10.49 -35.28 -22.60
CA GLY A 582 9.72 -34.32 -23.38
C GLY A 582 9.68 -32.92 -22.76
N LEU A 583 10.62 -32.61 -21.85
CA LEU A 583 10.59 -31.41 -21.05
C LEU A 583 10.97 -30.16 -21.87
N GLN A 584 10.20 -29.10 -21.71
CA GLN A 584 10.54 -27.74 -22.10
C GLN A 584 10.28 -26.81 -20.91
N ALA A 585 11.30 -26.07 -20.48
CA ALA A 585 11.20 -25.14 -19.36
C ALA A 585 12.03 -23.88 -19.57
N TYR A 586 11.71 -22.83 -18.81
CA TYR A 586 12.45 -21.58 -18.74
C TYR A 586 12.92 -21.36 -17.31
N PHE A 587 14.20 -21.03 -17.13
CA PHE A 587 14.82 -20.83 -15.83
C PHE A 587 15.49 -19.46 -15.75
N ASP A 588 15.24 -18.73 -14.67
CA ASP A 588 15.68 -17.34 -14.48
C ASP A 588 15.82 -16.96 -12.98
N ASP A 589 16.29 -15.75 -12.68
CA ASP A 589 16.40 -15.14 -11.36
C ASP A 589 17.14 -15.99 -10.31
N VAL A 590 18.27 -16.57 -10.72
CA VAL A 590 19.06 -17.43 -9.84
C VAL A 590 19.83 -16.59 -8.82
N ARG A 591 19.54 -16.83 -7.55
CA ARG A 591 20.16 -16.13 -6.42
C ARG A 591 20.77 -17.12 -5.46
N TRP A 592 22.02 -16.89 -5.08
CA TRP A 592 22.69 -17.60 -4.00
C TRP A 592 23.13 -16.59 -2.95
N TRP A 593 22.87 -16.84 -1.69
CA TRP A 593 23.38 -15.99 -0.63
C TRP A 593 23.65 -16.78 0.63
N ARG A 594 24.42 -16.15 1.52
CA ARG A 594 24.64 -16.64 2.87
C ARG A 594 23.75 -15.81 3.83
N PRO A 595 22.80 -16.44 4.55
CA PRO A 595 21.91 -15.78 5.52
C PRO A 595 22.60 -15.10 6.70
#